data_AF-A0A2D3C2R3-F1
#
_entry.id   AF-A0A2D3C2R3-F1
#
_cell.length_a   1.000
_cell.length_b   1.000
_cell.length_c   1.000
_cell.angle_alpha   90.00
_cell.angle_beta   90.00
_cell.angle_gamma   90.00
#
_symmetry.space_group_name_H-M   'P 1'
#
loop_
_entity.id
_entity.type
_entity.pdbx_description
1 polymer ?
#
loop_
_entity_poly.entity_id
_entity_poly.type
_entity_poly.pdbx_seq_one_letter_code
_entity_poly.pdbx_strand_id
1 'polypeptide(L)'
;MLAMYSGQIGPFSSRDLLLFFIMWELELIPVYLLLSMWGGKNRLYSATKFILYTAGGSIFLLLGVLGMGLYGSNEPTLNFETSANQSYPVALEIIFYFGFLIAYAVKLPIIPLHTWLPDTHGEAHYSTCMLLAGILLKMGAYGLVRINMELLPHAHSIFSPWLMIIGTIQIIYAASTSLGQRNLKKRIAYSSVSHMGFIIIGIGSITDTGLNGAILQMISHGFIGAALFFLAGTSYDRIRLVYLDEMGGIAIPMPKIFTMFSSFSMASLALPGMSGFVAELVVFFGLITSQKYLLMPKILIIFVAAIGMILTPIYSVSMLRQMFYGYKQFHSPNSHFFDSGPRELFVSICIFLPVIGIGIYPDFVFSLSIDKVEAILANYFYR
;
A
#
# COMPACT_ATOMS: atom_id res chain seq x y z
N MET A 1 4.16 7.16 -18.73
CA MET A 1 4.83 6.18 -17.83
C MET A 1 6.17 6.69 -17.34
N LEU A 2 7.10 7.15 -18.20
CA LEU A 2 8.37 7.74 -17.72
C LEU A 2 8.20 8.96 -16.81
N ALA A 3 7.28 9.88 -17.15
CA ALA A 3 6.93 11.00 -16.27
C ALA A 3 6.35 10.54 -14.91
N MET A 4 5.64 9.41 -14.89
CA MET A 4 5.14 8.80 -13.65
C MET A 4 6.30 8.21 -12.83
N TYR A 5 7.25 7.54 -13.48
CA TYR A 5 8.45 7.02 -12.82
C TYR A 5 9.26 8.14 -12.16
N SER A 6 9.52 9.25 -12.87
CA SER A 6 10.20 10.41 -12.28
C SER A 6 9.39 11.05 -11.16
N GLY A 7 8.07 11.22 -11.36
CA GLY A 7 7.16 11.76 -10.35
C GLY A 7 7.05 10.90 -9.10
N GLN A 8 7.21 9.58 -9.23
CA GLN A 8 7.18 8.67 -8.09
C GLN A 8 8.50 8.63 -7.31
N ILE A 9 9.64 8.81 -7.96
CA ILE A 9 10.94 8.95 -7.27
C ILE A 9 10.99 10.25 -6.47
N GLY A 10 10.40 11.32 -7.02
CA GLY A 10 10.45 12.67 -6.46
C GLY A 10 10.17 12.74 -4.94
N PRO A 11 9.01 12.29 -4.43
CA PRO A 11 8.65 12.44 -3.03
C PRO A 11 9.56 11.67 -2.06
N PHE A 12 10.13 10.53 -2.49
CA PHE A 12 11.11 9.79 -1.68
C PHE A 12 12.49 10.47 -1.65
N SER A 13 12.80 11.30 -2.64
CA SER A 13 14.09 11.99 -2.78
C SER A 13 14.08 13.46 -2.34
N SER A 14 12.90 14.07 -2.26
CA SER A 14 12.75 15.48 -1.95
C SER A 14 13.10 15.79 -0.50
N ARG A 15 13.99 16.78 -0.31
CA ARG A 15 14.30 17.39 1.00
C ARG A 15 13.63 18.76 1.20
N ASP A 16 12.76 19.14 0.28
CA ASP A 16 11.94 20.34 0.34
C ASP A 16 10.46 19.95 0.27
N LEU A 17 9.64 20.54 1.14
CA LEU A 17 8.21 20.24 1.30
C LEU A 17 7.39 20.65 0.08
N LEU A 18 7.75 21.76 -0.59
CA LEU A 18 7.07 22.18 -1.81
C LEU A 18 7.48 21.29 -2.99
N LEU A 19 8.75 20.91 -3.09
CA LEU A 19 9.19 19.92 -4.07
C LEU A 19 8.49 18.57 -3.86
N PHE A 20 8.32 18.15 -2.60
CA PHE A 20 7.55 16.96 -2.25
C PHE A 20 6.13 17.06 -2.81
N PHE A 21 5.44 18.19 -2.58
CA PHE A 21 4.09 18.45 -3.12
C PHE A 21 4.06 18.47 -4.65
N ILE A 22 4.99 19.16 -5.31
CA ILE A 22 5.04 19.23 -6.78
C ILE A 22 5.19 17.83 -7.38
N MET A 23 6.08 17.02 -6.83
CA MET A 23 6.29 15.65 -7.33
C MET A 23 5.12 14.72 -6.99
N TRP A 24 4.46 14.94 -5.84
CA TRP A 24 3.23 14.25 -5.45
C TRP A 24 2.07 14.49 -6.44
N GLU A 25 1.95 15.71 -6.97
CA GLU A 25 0.98 16.09 -7.99
C GLU A 25 1.40 15.67 -9.40
N LEU A 26 2.71 15.71 -9.69
CA LEU A 26 3.25 15.40 -11.02
C LEU A 26 2.88 13.99 -11.47
N GLU A 27 2.77 13.01 -10.56
CA GLU A 27 2.34 11.66 -10.93
C GLU A 27 0.84 11.55 -11.28
N LEU A 28 -0.02 12.47 -10.82
CA LEU A 28 -1.47 12.36 -10.98
C LEU A 28 -1.90 12.47 -12.45
N ILE A 29 -1.33 13.43 -13.19
CA ILE A 29 -1.68 13.68 -14.58
C ILE A 29 -1.34 12.45 -15.45
N PRO A 30 -0.11 11.89 -15.40
CA PRO A 30 0.21 10.64 -16.09
C PRO A 30 -0.69 9.47 -15.73
N VAL A 31 -1.04 9.28 -14.45
CA VAL A 31 -1.92 8.18 -14.02
C VAL A 31 -3.33 8.36 -14.58
N TYR A 32 -3.88 9.57 -14.50
CA TYR A 32 -5.19 9.90 -15.07
C TYR A 32 -5.25 9.60 -16.57
N LEU A 33 -4.23 10.01 -17.32
CA LEU A 33 -4.13 9.74 -18.76
C LEU A 33 -3.97 8.25 -19.05
N LEU A 34 -3.15 7.54 -18.27
CA LEU A 34 -2.96 6.10 -18.43
C LEU A 34 -4.27 5.34 -18.20
N LEU A 35 -5.06 5.75 -17.21
CA LEU A 35 -6.34 5.15 -16.91
C LEU A 35 -7.42 5.51 -17.94
N SER A 36 -7.55 6.79 -18.30
CA SER A 36 -8.60 7.27 -19.22
C SER A 36 -8.42 6.77 -20.65
N MET A 37 -7.17 6.59 -21.10
CA MET A 37 -6.88 6.11 -22.46
C MET A 37 -6.74 4.58 -22.57
N TRP A 38 -6.09 3.91 -21.61
CA TRP A 38 -5.80 2.47 -21.68
C TRP A 38 -6.53 1.61 -20.62
N GLY A 39 -7.50 2.19 -19.91
CA GLY A 39 -8.35 1.45 -18.98
C GLY A 39 -9.45 0.63 -19.66
N GLY A 40 -10.21 -0.09 -18.84
CA GLY A 40 -11.34 -0.93 -19.20
C GLY A 40 -12.61 -0.15 -19.56
N LYS A 41 -13.77 -0.78 -19.37
CA LYS A 41 -15.06 -0.24 -19.83
C LYS A 41 -15.45 1.03 -19.08
N ASN A 42 -15.24 1.06 -17.77
CA ASN A 42 -15.63 2.20 -16.92
C ASN A 42 -14.46 3.18 -16.67
N ARG A 43 -13.48 3.21 -17.58
CA ARG A 43 -12.24 3.97 -17.43
C ARG A 43 -12.41 5.45 -17.12
N LEU A 44 -13.38 6.12 -17.74
CA LEU A 44 -13.61 7.55 -17.52
C LEU A 44 -14.13 7.81 -16.10
N TYR A 45 -15.08 7.01 -15.62
CA TYR A 45 -15.57 7.09 -14.23
C TYR A 45 -14.45 6.86 -13.23
N SER A 46 -13.65 5.79 -13.43
CA SER A 46 -12.54 5.49 -12.53
C SER A 46 -11.44 6.56 -12.57
N ALA A 47 -11.17 7.15 -13.73
CA ALA A 47 -10.19 8.22 -13.88
C ALA A 47 -10.64 9.54 -13.24
N THR A 48 -11.89 9.95 -13.44
CA THR A 48 -12.43 11.16 -12.81
C THR A 48 -12.54 10.99 -11.29
N LYS A 49 -12.98 9.83 -10.81
CA LYS A 49 -12.99 9.53 -9.38
C LYS A 49 -11.58 9.55 -8.79
N PHE A 50 -10.60 8.93 -9.44
CA PHE A 50 -9.20 8.95 -9.02
C PHE A 50 -8.69 10.39 -8.83
N ILE A 51 -8.75 11.21 -9.88
CA ILE A 51 -8.16 12.55 -9.84
C ILE A 51 -8.88 13.46 -8.84
N LEU A 52 -10.21 13.35 -8.71
CA LEU A 52 -10.97 14.14 -7.73
C LEU A 52 -10.61 13.77 -6.29
N TYR A 53 -10.45 12.48 -5.99
CA TYR A 53 -10.02 12.03 -4.66
C TYR A 53 -8.61 12.52 -4.36
N THR A 54 -7.66 12.27 -5.25
CA THR A 54 -6.24 12.53 -4.97
C THR A 54 -5.89 14.01 -5.02
N ALA A 55 -6.40 14.75 -6.01
CA ALA A 55 -6.19 16.20 -6.09
C ALA A 55 -6.98 16.94 -5.00
N GLY A 56 -8.18 16.46 -4.65
CA GLY A 56 -8.94 17.00 -3.52
C GLY A 56 -8.19 16.83 -2.19
N GLY A 57 -7.59 15.65 -1.97
CA GLY A 57 -6.75 15.39 -0.79
C GLY A 57 -5.46 16.22 -0.77
N SER A 58 -4.82 16.43 -1.93
CA SER A 58 -3.55 17.15 -2.00
C SER A 58 -3.66 18.66 -1.79
N ILE A 59 -4.85 19.25 -1.92
CA ILE A 59 -5.07 20.63 -1.47
C ILE A 59 -4.70 20.78 0.01
N PHE A 60 -5.05 19.80 0.86
CA PHE A 60 -4.68 19.84 2.28
C PHE A 60 -3.18 19.66 2.51
N LEU A 61 -2.50 18.89 1.65
CA LEU A 61 -1.05 18.79 1.64
C LEU A 61 -0.42 20.17 1.34
N LEU A 62 -0.89 20.87 0.30
CA LEU A 62 -0.39 22.20 -0.03
C LEU A 62 -0.63 23.21 1.09
N LEU A 63 -1.83 23.21 1.68
CA LEU A 63 -2.16 24.10 2.80
C LEU A 63 -1.26 23.84 4.01
N GLY A 64 -0.98 22.58 4.34
CA GLY A 64 -0.03 22.22 5.40
C GLY A 64 1.40 22.66 5.08
N VAL A 65 1.88 22.43 3.85
CA VAL A 65 3.21 22.84 3.41
C VAL A 65 3.40 24.36 3.48
N LEU A 66 2.45 25.13 2.94
CA LEU A 66 2.49 26.59 3.00
C LEU A 66 2.32 27.10 4.44
N GLY A 67 1.44 26.48 5.22
CA GLY A 67 1.20 26.83 6.61
C GLY A 67 2.45 26.66 7.47
N MET A 68 3.15 25.53 7.34
CA MET A 68 4.44 25.30 8.01
C MET A 68 5.52 26.25 7.49
N GLY A 69 5.59 26.45 6.17
CA GLY A 69 6.65 27.26 5.56
C GLY A 69 6.56 28.75 5.89
N LEU A 70 5.36 29.27 6.17
CA LEU A 70 5.11 30.65 6.55
C LEU A 70 5.10 30.87 8.08
N TYR A 71 5.23 29.80 8.87
CA TYR A 71 5.15 29.89 10.32
C TYR A 71 6.47 30.38 10.93
N GLY A 72 6.38 31.40 11.80
CA GLY A 72 7.47 31.76 12.72
C GLY A 72 8.70 32.45 12.10
N SER A 73 8.75 32.66 10.78
CA SER A 73 9.88 33.33 10.11
C SER A 73 9.41 34.44 9.17
N ASN A 74 10.23 35.50 9.08
CA ASN A 74 10.01 36.59 8.11
C ASN A 74 10.31 36.16 6.67
N GLU A 75 11.15 35.13 6.51
CA GLU A 75 11.45 34.48 5.24
C GLU A 75 10.88 33.06 5.25
N PRO A 76 10.07 32.66 4.26
CA PRO A 76 9.49 31.33 4.24
C PRO A 76 10.56 30.27 4.03
N THR A 77 10.58 29.23 4.86
CA THR A 77 11.50 28.08 4.69
C THR A 77 10.72 26.79 4.47
N LEU A 78 11.01 26.09 3.38
CA LEU A 78 10.32 24.85 2.99
C LEU A 78 11.23 23.63 3.09
N ASN A 79 12.45 23.81 3.61
CA ASN A 79 13.40 22.74 3.84
C ASN A 79 12.90 21.85 5.01
N PHE A 80 12.96 20.54 4.81
CA PHE A 80 12.59 19.56 5.83
C PHE A 80 13.42 19.66 7.11
N GLU A 81 14.73 19.93 7.01
CA GLU A 81 15.61 19.95 8.19
C GLU A 81 15.33 21.16 9.09
N THR A 82 14.93 22.29 8.50
CA THR A 82 14.57 23.48 9.27
C THR A 82 13.20 23.32 9.92
N SER A 83 12.22 22.74 9.21
CA SER A 83 10.89 22.49 9.76
C SER A 83 10.87 21.42 10.85
N ALA A 84 11.73 20.39 10.77
CA ALA A 84 11.84 19.35 11.79
C ALA A 84 12.36 19.86 13.15
N ASN A 85 13.13 20.94 13.12
CA ASN A 85 13.71 21.56 14.32
C ASN A 85 12.90 22.76 14.82
N GLN A 86 11.84 23.14 14.12
CA GLN A 86 10.95 24.22 14.52
C GLN A 86 9.92 23.71 15.54
N SER A 87 9.68 24.49 16.59
CA SER A 87 8.62 24.19 17.56
C SER A 87 7.31 24.82 17.12
N TYR A 88 6.26 24.00 17.08
CA TYR A 88 4.89 24.43 16.78
C TYR A 88 4.04 24.35 18.05
N PRO A 89 3.11 25.31 18.28
CA PRO A 89 2.10 25.15 19.31
C PRO A 89 1.25 23.90 19.01
N VAL A 90 0.96 23.10 20.04
CA VAL A 90 0.26 21.81 19.89
C VAL A 90 -1.04 21.93 19.08
N ALA A 91 -1.81 23.00 19.29
CA ALA A 91 -3.05 23.22 18.53
C ALA A 91 -2.82 23.37 17.02
N LEU A 92 -1.76 24.07 16.64
CA LEU A 92 -1.38 24.28 15.24
C LEU A 92 -0.74 23.02 14.65
N GLU A 93 0.04 22.29 15.45
CA GLU A 93 0.57 20.98 15.09
C GLU A 93 -0.55 19.97 14.77
N ILE A 94 -1.62 19.94 15.57
CA ILE A 94 -2.82 19.12 15.33
C ILE A 94 -3.50 19.48 14.01
N ILE A 95 -3.61 20.77 13.69
CA ILE A 95 -4.23 21.24 12.43
C ILE A 95 -3.41 20.76 11.23
N PHE A 96 -2.09 20.95 11.25
CA PHE A 96 -1.21 20.47 10.19
C PHE A 96 -1.23 18.95 10.08
N TYR A 97 -1.16 18.25 11.22
CA TYR A 97 -1.20 16.79 11.26
C TYR A 97 -2.46 16.26 10.58
N PHE A 98 -3.62 16.84 10.88
CA PHE A 98 -4.89 16.42 10.31
C PHE A 98 -4.98 16.76 8.81
N GLY A 99 -4.51 17.94 8.39
CA GLY A 99 -4.44 18.31 6.97
C GLY A 99 -3.60 17.32 6.14
N PHE A 100 -2.39 17.02 6.62
CA PHE A 100 -1.53 16.02 5.99
C PHE A 100 -2.12 14.61 6.07
N LEU A 101 -2.73 14.24 7.20
CA LEU A 101 -3.37 12.95 7.38
C LEU A 101 -4.46 12.73 6.33
N ILE A 102 -5.27 13.74 5.97
CA ILE A 102 -6.27 13.62 4.90
C ILE A 102 -5.60 13.28 3.56
N ALA A 103 -4.56 14.03 3.19
CA ALA A 103 -3.86 13.81 1.92
C ALA A 103 -3.25 12.41 1.84
N TYR A 104 -2.62 11.95 2.93
CA TYR A 104 -2.02 10.63 3.00
C TYR A 104 -3.05 9.52 3.16
N ALA A 105 -4.15 9.76 3.85
CA ALA A 105 -5.26 8.82 4.01
C ALA A 105 -5.90 8.48 2.67
N VAL A 106 -6.01 9.44 1.75
CA VAL A 106 -6.47 9.16 0.39
C VAL A 106 -5.50 8.23 -0.33
N LYS A 107 -4.18 8.50 -0.34
CA LYS A 107 -3.22 7.63 -1.06
C LYS A 107 -2.94 6.30 -0.39
N LEU A 108 -2.91 6.25 0.95
CA LEU A 108 -2.72 5.04 1.78
C LEU A 108 -4.06 4.36 2.14
N PRO A 109 -4.96 4.20 1.16
CA PRO A 109 -6.42 4.04 1.31
C PRO A 109 -6.93 3.81 2.76
N ILE A 110 -6.83 4.82 3.63
CA ILE A 110 -7.24 4.73 5.03
C ILE A 110 -8.76 4.86 5.08
N ILE A 111 -9.46 3.96 5.76
CA ILE A 111 -10.92 4.05 5.89
C ILE A 111 -11.29 5.40 6.53
N PRO A 112 -12.23 6.17 5.94
CA PRO A 112 -13.16 5.82 4.85
C PRO A 112 -12.72 6.25 3.43
N LEU A 113 -11.51 6.80 3.26
CA LEU A 113 -11.00 7.42 2.04
C LEU A 113 -10.36 6.43 1.05
N HIS A 114 -10.89 5.20 0.96
CA HIS A 114 -10.32 4.12 0.13
C HIS A 114 -11.10 3.84 -1.17
N THR A 115 -12.30 4.38 -1.34
CA THR A 115 -13.26 3.89 -2.36
C THR A 115 -12.83 4.15 -3.81
N TRP A 116 -11.89 5.07 -4.05
CA TRP A 116 -11.31 5.30 -5.38
C TRP A 116 -10.48 4.11 -5.84
N LEU A 117 -9.79 3.44 -4.90
CA LEU A 117 -8.72 2.50 -5.20
C LEU A 117 -9.22 1.21 -5.89
N PRO A 118 -10.29 0.53 -5.41
CA PRO A 118 -10.83 -0.63 -6.11
C PRO A 118 -11.37 -0.31 -7.51
N ASP A 119 -11.95 0.88 -7.72
CA ASP A 119 -12.47 1.28 -9.04
C ASP A 119 -11.34 1.60 -10.02
N THR A 120 -10.29 2.28 -9.55
CA THR A 120 -9.09 2.57 -10.34
C THR A 120 -8.36 1.29 -10.74
N HIS A 121 -8.08 0.38 -9.79
CA HIS A 121 -7.42 -0.89 -10.10
C HIS A 121 -8.29 -1.85 -10.91
N GLY A 122 -9.60 -1.83 -10.70
CA GLY A 122 -10.55 -2.67 -11.44
C GLY A 122 -10.50 -2.41 -12.95
N GLU A 123 -10.31 -1.16 -13.34
CA GLU A 123 -10.32 -0.74 -14.75
C GLU A 123 -8.92 -0.51 -15.33
N ALA A 124 -7.89 -0.27 -14.52
CA ALA A 124 -6.55 0.04 -15.04
C ALA A 124 -5.89 -1.15 -15.79
N HIS A 125 -5.04 -0.80 -16.77
CA HIS A 125 -4.12 -1.74 -17.39
C HIS A 125 -3.11 -2.24 -16.36
N TYR A 126 -2.65 -3.50 -16.48
CA TYR A 126 -1.81 -4.12 -15.44
C TYR A 126 -0.48 -3.40 -15.22
N SER A 127 0.11 -2.83 -16.27
CA SER A 127 1.34 -2.02 -16.14
C SER A 127 1.13 -0.79 -15.27
N THR A 128 -0.04 -0.16 -15.37
CA THR A 128 -0.43 0.97 -14.52
C THR A 128 -0.75 0.50 -13.11
N CYS A 129 -1.43 -0.64 -12.97
CA CYS A 129 -1.68 -1.25 -11.65
C CYS A 129 -0.40 -1.60 -10.91
N MET A 130 0.65 -2.05 -11.59
CA MET A 130 1.95 -2.35 -10.96
C MET A 130 2.53 -1.10 -10.29
N LEU A 131 2.49 0.06 -10.96
CA LEU A 131 3.01 1.31 -10.39
C LEU A 131 2.09 1.91 -9.34
N LEU A 132 0.77 1.81 -9.54
CA LEU A 132 -0.24 2.24 -8.57
C LEU A 132 -0.10 1.43 -7.27
N ALA A 133 -0.29 0.11 -7.35
CA ALA A 133 -0.27 -0.77 -6.20
C ALA A 133 1.13 -0.84 -5.60
N GLY A 134 2.16 -0.91 -6.44
CA GLY A 134 3.56 -1.09 -6.06
C GLY A 134 4.16 0.14 -5.38
N ILE A 135 3.89 1.35 -5.88
CA ILE A 135 4.60 2.56 -5.43
C ILE A 135 3.65 3.64 -4.89
N LEU A 136 2.57 3.98 -5.61
CA LEU A 136 1.71 5.13 -5.25
C LEU A 136 1.16 5.02 -3.82
N LEU A 137 0.72 3.83 -3.40
CA LEU A 137 0.21 3.62 -2.03
C LEU A 137 1.28 3.87 -0.96
N LYS A 138 2.55 3.58 -1.28
CA LYS A 138 3.68 3.70 -0.34
C LYS A 138 4.10 5.14 -0.14
N MET A 139 3.85 6.00 -1.13
CA MET A 139 4.07 7.44 -0.99
C MET A 139 3.21 8.00 0.15
N GLY A 140 1.98 7.51 0.33
CA GLY A 140 1.13 7.87 1.46
C GLY A 140 1.71 7.47 2.82
N ALA A 141 2.20 6.23 2.95
CA ALA A 141 2.88 5.78 4.17
C ALA A 141 4.15 6.57 4.44
N TYR A 142 4.95 6.81 3.40
CA TYR A 142 6.18 7.57 3.50
C TYR A 142 5.92 9.01 3.96
N GLY A 143 4.88 9.67 3.42
CA GLY A 143 4.42 10.97 3.90
C GLY A 143 3.99 10.93 5.38
N LEU A 144 3.26 9.88 5.79
CA LEU A 144 2.89 9.70 7.20
C LEU A 144 4.10 9.57 8.12
N VAL A 145 5.15 8.86 7.69
CA VAL A 145 6.37 8.70 8.50
C VAL A 145 7.21 9.99 8.48
N ARG A 146 7.54 10.53 7.30
CA ARG A 146 8.49 11.64 7.16
C ARG A 146 7.93 13.01 7.52
N ILE A 147 6.62 13.22 7.37
CA ILE A 147 5.99 14.50 7.67
C ILE A 147 5.21 14.39 8.98
N ASN A 148 4.25 13.47 9.09
CA ASN A 148 3.39 13.41 10.27
C ASN A 148 4.12 12.90 11.52
N MET A 149 4.96 11.88 11.40
CA MET A 149 5.68 11.34 12.56
C MET A 149 6.92 12.18 12.88
N GLU A 150 7.76 12.48 11.90
CA GLU A 150 9.03 13.20 12.15
C GLU A 150 8.88 14.70 12.40
N LEU A 151 8.02 15.43 11.68
CA LEU A 151 7.88 16.88 11.84
C LEU A 151 6.85 17.27 12.92
N LEU A 152 5.88 16.40 13.19
CA LEU A 152 4.73 16.68 14.07
C LEU A 152 4.61 15.63 15.19
N PRO A 153 5.64 15.46 16.04
CA PRO A 153 5.72 14.35 17.00
C PRO A 153 4.66 14.41 18.10
N HIS A 154 4.30 15.59 18.63
CA HIS A 154 3.30 15.69 19.69
C HIS A 154 1.91 15.36 19.13
N ALA A 155 1.55 15.90 17.98
CA ALA A 155 0.28 15.56 17.32
C ALA A 155 0.24 14.07 16.95
N HIS A 156 1.32 13.51 16.41
CA HIS A 156 1.40 12.08 16.13
C HIS A 156 1.15 11.25 17.39
N SER A 157 1.75 11.61 18.52
CA SER A 157 1.57 10.89 19.77
C SER A 157 0.10 10.81 20.22
N ILE A 158 -0.68 11.86 19.97
CA ILE A 158 -2.11 11.96 20.29
C ILE A 158 -2.94 11.13 19.32
N PHE A 159 -2.60 11.15 18.02
CA PHE A 159 -3.35 10.43 16.98
C PHE A 159 -2.95 8.96 16.79
N SER A 160 -1.80 8.55 17.31
CA SER A 160 -1.26 7.20 17.16
C SER A 160 -2.21 6.07 17.64
N PRO A 161 -2.89 6.17 18.81
CA PRO A 161 -3.93 5.18 19.17
C PRO A 161 -5.06 5.07 18.15
N TRP A 162 -5.50 6.20 17.59
CA TRP A 162 -6.57 6.25 16.59
C TRP A 162 -6.14 5.61 15.28
N LEU A 163 -4.89 5.83 14.85
CA LEU A 163 -4.33 5.16 13.68
C LEU A 163 -4.37 3.63 13.84
N MET A 164 -3.96 3.09 14.99
CA MET A 164 -4.02 1.65 15.21
C MET A 164 -5.46 1.09 15.18
N ILE A 165 -6.41 1.81 15.78
CA ILE A 165 -7.84 1.43 15.72
C ILE A 165 -8.34 1.42 14.26
N ILE A 166 -8.03 2.47 13.50
CA ILE A 166 -8.45 2.54 12.09
C ILE A 166 -7.77 1.45 11.26
N GLY A 167 -6.47 1.21 11.48
CA GLY A 167 -5.71 0.14 10.81
C GLY A 167 -6.30 -1.25 11.08
N THR A 168 -6.68 -1.56 12.32
CA THR A 168 -7.33 -2.85 12.63
C THR A 168 -8.70 -3.01 11.98
N ILE A 169 -9.54 -1.97 12.04
CA ILE A 169 -10.84 -1.97 11.36
C ILE A 169 -10.64 -2.14 9.85
N GLN A 170 -9.62 -1.50 9.29
CA GLN A 170 -9.27 -1.57 7.88
C GLN A 170 -8.87 -2.98 7.44
N ILE A 171 -8.08 -3.71 8.22
CA ILE A 171 -7.72 -5.10 7.90
C ILE A 171 -8.98 -5.95 7.74
N ILE A 172 -9.89 -5.93 8.72
CA ILE A 172 -11.12 -6.76 8.71
C ILE A 172 -12.08 -6.32 7.62
N TYR A 173 -12.34 -5.02 7.51
CA TYR A 173 -13.26 -4.49 6.52
C TYR A 173 -12.78 -4.81 5.09
N ALA A 174 -11.51 -4.59 4.80
CA ALA A 174 -10.96 -4.82 3.47
C ALA A 174 -10.89 -6.33 3.13
N ALA A 175 -10.55 -7.18 4.11
CA ALA A 175 -10.51 -8.62 3.90
C ALA A 175 -11.92 -9.22 3.66
N SER A 176 -12.93 -8.79 4.43
CA SER A 176 -14.32 -9.21 4.26
C SER A 176 -14.92 -8.71 2.94
N THR A 177 -14.65 -7.46 2.56
CA THR A 177 -15.10 -6.90 1.28
C THR A 177 -14.39 -7.54 0.09
N SER A 178 -13.11 -7.90 0.20
CA SER A 178 -12.36 -8.63 -0.83
C SER A 178 -13.04 -9.96 -1.17
N LEU A 179 -13.44 -10.74 -0.15
CA LEU A 179 -14.16 -12.00 -0.35
C LEU A 179 -15.48 -11.82 -1.13
N GLY A 180 -16.19 -10.71 -0.87
CA GLY A 180 -17.44 -10.36 -1.55
C GLY A 180 -17.27 -9.89 -3.00
N GLN A 181 -16.05 -9.54 -3.44
CA GLN A 181 -15.82 -9.07 -4.81
C GLN A 181 -15.82 -10.22 -5.81
N ARG A 182 -16.58 -10.07 -6.90
CA ARG A 182 -16.57 -11.00 -8.05
C ARG A 182 -15.51 -10.66 -9.10
N ASN A 183 -15.15 -9.39 -9.21
CA ASN A 183 -14.13 -8.92 -10.15
C ASN A 183 -12.73 -9.23 -9.58
N LEU A 184 -11.90 -9.94 -10.36
CA LEU A 184 -10.55 -10.36 -9.96
C LEU A 184 -9.66 -9.18 -9.52
N LYS A 185 -9.56 -8.13 -10.35
CA LYS A 185 -8.71 -6.98 -10.06
C LYS A 185 -9.22 -6.21 -8.84
N LYS A 186 -10.54 -6.10 -8.66
CA LYS A 186 -11.11 -5.48 -7.45
C LYS A 186 -10.83 -6.31 -6.19
N ARG A 187 -10.87 -7.65 -6.28
CA ARG A 187 -10.52 -8.54 -5.16
C ARG A 187 -9.08 -8.31 -4.69
N ILE A 188 -8.12 -8.24 -5.62
CA ILE A 188 -6.71 -7.93 -5.35
C ILE A 188 -6.52 -6.48 -4.84
N ALA A 189 -7.33 -5.54 -5.31
CA ALA A 189 -7.29 -4.16 -4.82
C ALA A 189 -7.72 -4.08 -3.35
N TYR A 190 -8.80 -4.77 -2.97
CA TYR A 190 -9.22 -4.81 -1.56
C TYR A 190 -8.25 -5.60 -0.67
N SER A 191 -7.58 -6.65 -1.17
CA SER A 191 -6.51 -7.27 -0.39
C SER A 191 -5.36 -6.29 -0.12
N SER A 192 -5.05 -5.42 -1.09
CA SER A 192 -4.06 -4.35 -0.90
C SER A 192 -4.46 -3.38 0.22
N VAL A 193 -5.74 -2.97 0.28
CA VAL A 193 -6.26 -2.12 1.36
C VAL A 193 -6.10 -2.81 2.73
N SER A 194 -6.31 -4.12 2.80
CA SER A 194 -6.12 -4.90 4.04
C SER A 194 -4.66 -4.85 4.50
N HIS A 195 -3.71 -5.12 3.60
CA HIS A 195 -2.28 -5.09 3.94
C HIS A 195 -1.76 -3.69 4.33
N MET A 196 -2.34 -2.60 3.79
CA MET A 196 -2.01 -1.24 4.23
C MET A 196 -2.39 -1.00 5.70
N GLY A 197 -3.40 -1.71 6.22
CA GLY A 197 -3.79 -1.61 7.63
C GLY A 197 -2.65 -1.99 8.59
N PHE A 198 -1.81 -2.97 8.24
CA PHE A 198 -0.62 -3.33 9.02
C PHE A 198 0.42 -2.21 9.04
N ILE A 199 0.57 -1.45 7.94
CA ILE A 199 1.48 -0.30 7.89
C ILE A 199 1.02 0.77 8.88
N ILE A 200 -0.28 1.06 8.91
CA ILE A 200 -0.86 2.05 9.83
C ILE A 200 -0.65 1.62 11.29
N ILE A 201 -0.85 0.34 11.60
CA ILE A 201 -0.61 -0.20 12.95
C ILE A 201 0.87 -0.10 13.32
N GLY A 202 1.78 -0.44 12.41
CA GLY A 202 3.22 -0.36 12.66
C GLY A 202 3.69 1.07 12.92
N ILE A 203 3.25 2.04 12.11
CA ILE A 203 3.51 3.48 12.33
C ILE A 203 2.91 3.91 13.68
N GLY A 204 1.65 3.53 13.95
CA GLY A 204 0.94 3.88 15.18
C GLY A 204 1.45 3.18 16.45
N SER A 205 2.41 2.26 16.36
CA SER A 205 2.97 1.58 17.53
C SER A 205 4.05 2.40 18.25
N ILE A 206 4.68 3.36 17.56
CA ILE A 206 5.81 4.18 18.05
C ILE A 206 6.88 3.28 18.72
N THR A 207 7.36 2.28 17.98
CA THR A 207 8.47 1.38 18.38
C THR A 207 9.41 1.14 17.21
N ASP A 208 10.69 0.88 17.50
CA ASP A 208 11.70 0.59 16.47
C ASP A 208 11.30 -0.62 15.65
N THR A 209 10.86 -1.68 16.34
CA THR A 209 10.37 -2.90 15.70
C THR A 209 9.12 -2.63 14.86
N GLY A 210 8.15 -1.87 15.36
CA GLY A 210 6.90 -1.63 14.63
C GLY A 210 7.08 -0.75 13.39
N LEU A 211 7.92 0.29 13.47
CA LEU A 211 8.22 1.15 12.33
C LEU A 211 9.05 0.41 11.26
N ASN A 212 10.04 -0.39 11.67
CA ASN A 212 10.76 -1.27 10.76
C ASN A 212 9.81 -2.30 10.10
N GLY A 213 8.85 -2.85 10.84
CA GLY A 213 7.79 -3.72 10.28
C GLY A 213 6.92 -3.00 9.26
N ALA A 214 6.53 -1.75 9.52
CA ALA A 214 5.77 -0.93 8.58
C ALA A 214 6.56 -0.66 7.27
N ILE A 215 7.86 -0.39 7.37
CA ILE A 215 8.75 -0.22 6.21
C ILE A 215 8.89 -1.53 5.44
N LEU A 216 9.08 -2.65 6.14
CA LEU A 216 9.16 -3.95 5.51
C LEU A 216 7.84 -4.30 4.80
N GLN A 217 6.69 -3.96 5.39
CA GLN A 217 5.38 -4.17 4.79
C GLN A 217 5.15 -3.30 3.55
N MET A 218 5.62 -2.04 3.55
CA MET A 218 5.62 -1.19 2.36
C MET A 218 6.37 -1.86 1.20
N ILE A 219 7.59 -2.36 1.44
CA ILE A 219 8.43 -2.97 0.42
C ILE A 219 7.85 -4.33 -0.03
N SER A 220 7.51 -5.19 0.93
CA SER A 220 6.94 -6.51 0.71
C SER A 220 5.66 -6.45 -0.14
N HIS A 221 4.68 -5.64 0.29
CA HIS A 221 3.46 -5.43 -0.48
C HIS A 221 3.71 -4.70 -1.81
N GLY A 222 4.78 -3.91 -1.91
CA GLY A 222 5.33 -3.38 -3.18
C GLY A 222 5.49 -4.46 -4.23
N PHE A 223 6.30 -5.46 -3.91
CA PHE A 223 6.58 -6.57 -4.82
C PHE A 223 5.37 -7.49 -5.00
N ILE A 224 4.71 -7.92 -3.92
CA ILE A 224 3.59 -8.86 -3.98
C ILE A 224 2.40 -8.28 -4.76
N GLY A 225 2.01 -7.03 -4.46
CA GLY A 225 0.90 -6.36 -5.14
C GLY A 225 1.19 -6.15 -6.63
N ALA A 226 2.40 -5.71 -6.98
CA ALA A 226 2.79 -5.55 -8.39
C ALA A 226 2.74 -6.88 -9.15
N ALA A 227 3.24 -7.97 -8.56
CA ALA A 227 3.20 -9.29 -9.17
C ALA A 227 1.77 -9.81 -9.36
N LEU A 228 0.90 -9.69 -8.35
CA LEU A 228 -0.49 -10.15 -8.44
C LEU A 228 -1.26 -9.39 -9.52
N PHE A 229 -1.09 -8.06 -9.63
CA PHE A 229 -1.72 -7.28 -10.69
C PHE A 229 -1.14 -7.57 -12.07
N PHE A 230 0.16 -7.81 -12.18
CA PHE A 230 0.80 -8.25 -13.41
C PHE A 230 0.21 -9.59 -13.89
N LEU A 231 0.13 -10.57 -13.01
CA LEU A 231 -0.39 -11.90 -13.32
C LEU A 231 -1.89 -11.86 -13.65
N ALA A 232 -2.69 -11.08 -12.91
CA ALA A 232 -4.10 -10.86 -13.23
C ALA A 232 -4.31 -10.19 -14.61
N GLY A 233 -3.38 -9.34 -15.03
CA GLY A 233 -3.36 -8.75 -16.36
C GLY A 233 -3.02 -9.74 -17.46
N THR A 234 -1.93 -10.47 -17.30
CA THR A 234 -1.49 -11.48 -18.27
C THR A 234 -2.49 -12.64 -18.39
N SER A 235 -3.20 -13.00 -17.32
CA SER A 235 -4.32 -13.94 -17.39
C SER A 235 -5.48 -13.35 -18.18
N TYR A 236 -5.85 -12.09 -17.91
CA TYR A 236 -6.91 -11.38 -18.64
C TYR A 236 -6.63 -11.30 -20.15
N ASP A 237 -5.38 -11.10 -20.56
CA ASP A 237 -5.04 -11.03 -21.99
C ASP A 237 -5.32 -12.32 -22.76
N ARG A 238 -5.31 -13.46 -22.09
CA ARG A 238 -5.55 -14.80 -22.67
C ARG A 238 -7.00 -15.21 -22.56
N ILE A 239 -7.59 -15.07 -21.36
CA ILE A 239 -8.95 -15.55 -21.10
C ILE A 239 -10.02 -14.52 -21.49
N ARG A 240 -9.67 -13.23 -21.50
CA ARG A 240 -10.58 -12.09 -21.74
C ARG A 240 -11.79 -12.00 -20.81
N LEU A 241 -11.72 -12.67 -19.66
CA LEU A 241 -12.72 -12.68 -18.58
C LEU A 241 -12.19 -11.93 -17.36
N VAL A 242 -13.05 -11.15 -16.72
CA VAL A 242 -12.71 -10.33 -15.54
C VAL A 242 -13.34 -10.89 -14.26
N TYR A 243 -14.48 -11.56 -14.38
CA TYR A 243 -15.26 -12.06 -13.25
C TYR A 243 -14.88 -13.49 -12.90
N LEU A 244 -14.72 -13.75 -11.61
CA LEU A 244 -14.30 -15.05 -11.09
C LEU A 244 -15.34 -16.16 -11.26
N ASP A 245 -16.63 -15.80 -11.31
CA ASP A 245 -17.73 -16.75 -11.53
C ASP A 245 -17.73 -17.33 -12.97
N GLU A 246 -17.03 -16.62 -13.86
CA GLU A 246 -16.74 -17.00 -15.24
C GLU A 246 -15.32 -17.59 -15.35
N MET A 247 -14.63 -17.97 -14.26
CA MET A 247 -13.29 -18.60 -14.27
C MET A 247 -13.30 -19.99 -13.58
N GLY A 248 -12.19 -20.77 -13.70
CA GLY A 248 -12.12 -22.20 -13.32
C GLY A 248 -11.34 -23.15 -14.28
N GLY A 249 -10.49 -24.02 -13.74
CA GLY A 249 -9.75 -25.01 -14.53
C GLY A 249 -8.62 -24.44 -15.42
N ILE A 250 -8.18 -23.19 -15.18
CA ILE A 250 -7.09 -22.54 -15.93
C ILE A 250 -5.71 -23.21 -15.67
N ALA A 251 -5.57 -24.02 -14.60
CA ALA A 251 -4.30 -24.67 -14.26
C ALA A 251 -3.78 -25.61 -15.36
N ILE A 252 -4.67 -26.29 -16.09
CA ILE A 252 -4.31 -27.26 -17.13
C ILE A 252 -3.73 -26.54 -18.36
N PRO A 253 -4.41 -25.55 -18.98
CA PRO A 253 -3.88 -24.86 -20.15
C PRO A 253 -2.71 -23.90 -19.84
N MET A 254 -2.62 -23.37 -18.62
CA MET A 254 -1.65 -22.32 -18.27
C MET A 254 -0.92 -22.60 -16.93
N PRO A 255 -0.15 -23.71 -16.85
CA PRO A 255 0.46 -24.15 -15.61
C PRO A 255 1.49 -23.16 -15.05
N LYS A 256 2.26 -22.45 -15.88
CA LYS A 256 3.26 -21.48 -15.40
C LYS A 256 2.60 -20.25 -14.77
N ILE A 257 1.52 -19.74 -15.37
CA ILE A 257 0.76 -18.65 -14.73
C ILE A 257 0.16 -19.15 -13.41
N PHE A 258 -0.37 -20.36 -13.37
CA PHE A 258 -0.86 -20.96 -12.14
C PHE A 258 0.22 -21.05 -11.05
N THR A 259 1.42 -21.53 -11.36
CA THR A 259 2.51 -21.66 -10.38
C THR A 259 2.96 -20.30 -9.86
N MET A 260 3.10 -19.28 -10.73
CA MET A 260 3.50 -17.95 -10.28
C MET A 260 2.37 -17.25 -9.51
N PHE A 261 1.12 -17.40 -9.94
CA PHE A 261 -0.01 -16.77 -9.26
C PHE A 261 -0.21 -17.38 -7.87
N SER A 262 -0.10 -18.71 -7.76
CA SER A 262 -0.15 -19.39 -6.47
C SER A 262 1.01 -18.98 -5.56
N SER A 263 2.25 -18.88 -6.05
CA SER A 263 3.38 -18.47 -5.22
C SER A 263 3.24 -17.04 -4.64
N PHE A 264 2.80 -16.07 -5.45
CA PHE A 264 2.55 -14.71 -4.96
C PHE A 264 1.29 -14.61 -4.08
N SER A 265 0.27 -15.43 -4.35
CA SER A 265 -0.87 -15.55 -3.45
C SER A 265 -0.45 -16.10 -2.09
N MET A 266 0.47 -17.08 -2.05
CA MET A 266 1.06 -17.59 -0.81
C MET A 266 1.89 -16.53 -0.09
N ALA A 267 2.63 -15.69 -0.83
CA ALA A 267 3.32 -14.55 -0.23
C ALA A 267 2.34 -13.53 0.38
N SER A 268 1.18 -13.29 -0.26
CA SER A 268 0.16 -12.36 0.24
C SER A 268 -0.55 -12.85 1.50
N LEU A 269 -0.72 -14.16 1.69
CA LEU A 269 -1.32 -14.72 2.92
C LEU A 269 -0.32 -14.89 4.07
N ALA A 270 0.83 -14.22 3.99
CA ALA A 270 1.89 -14.25 5.00
C ALA A 270 2.41 -15.67 5.28
N LEU A 271 2.73 -16.43 4.23
CA LEU A 271 3.39 -17.73 4.37
C LEU A 271 4.83 -17.56 4.89
N PRO A 272 5.24 -18.28 5.95
CA PRO A 272 6.61 -18.23 6.48
C PRO A 272 7.67 -18.54 5.41
N GLY A 273 8.76 -17.76 5.40
CA GLY A 273 9.79 -17.81 4.35
C GLY A 273 9.55 -16.82 3.20
N MET A 274 8.43 -16.10 3.19
CA MET A 274 8.15 -14.99 2.28
C MET A 274 8.14 -13.66 3.04
N SER A 275 8.44 -12.56 2.36
CA SER A 275 8.53 -11.22 2.94
C SER A 275 7.25 -10.75 3.66
N GLY A 276 6.07 -11.17 3.18
CA GLY A 276 4.77 -10.81 3.78
C GLY A 276 4.65 -11.27 5.23
N PHE A 277 5.13 -12.48 5.53
CA PHE A 277 5.10 -13.03 6.89
C PHE A 277 5.95 -12.22 7.85
N VAL A 278 7.21 -11.96 7.49
CA VAL A 278 8.15 -11.27 8.36
C VAL A 278 7.67 -9.84 8.64
N ALA A 279 7.16 -9.16 7.63
CA ALA A 279 6.64 -7.80 7.77
C ALA A 279 5.48 -7.73 8.77
N GLU A 280 4.46 -8.58 8.63
CA GLU A 280 3.30 -8.56 9.51
C GLU A 280 3.65 -9.02 10.93
N LEU A 281 4.51 -10.04 11.07
CA LEU A 281 5.01 -10.52 12.36
C LEU A 281 5.79 -9.45 13.13
N VAL A 282 6.65 -8.69 12.45
CA VAL A 282 7.43 -7.61 13.07
C VAL A 282 6.53 -6.45 13.51
N VAL A 283 5.46 -6.15 12.76
CA VAL A 283 4.42 -5.20 13.19
C VAL A 283 3.72 -5.68 14.46
N PHE A 284 3.35 -6.96 14.54
CA PHE A 284 2.76 -7.53 15.76
C PHE A 284 3.69 -7.42 16.97
N PHE A 285 4.98 -7.75 16.79
CA PHE A 285 5.95 -7.61 17.87
C PHE A 285 6.12 -6.16 18.32
N GLY A 286 6.17 -5.20 17.38
CA GLY A 286 6.21 -3.78 17.73
C GLY A 286 5.02 -3.31 18.54
N LEU A 287 3.83 -3.82 18.24
CA LEU A 287 2.65 -3.49 19.03
C LEU A 287 2.72 -4.08 20.45
N ILE A 288 3.23 -5.30 20.61
CA ILE A 288 3.39 -5.95 21.92
C ILE A 288 4.40 -5.17 22.79
N THR A 289 5.56 -4.85 22.24
CA THR A 289 6.67 -4.21 22.97
C THR A 289 6.45 -2.74 23.30
N SER A 290 5.48 -2.08 22.65
CA SER A 290 5.22 -0.63 22.82
C SER A 290 4.89 -0.22 24.26
N GLN A 291 5.78 0.50 24.95
CA GLN A 291 5.55 0.86 26.36
C GLN A 291 4.45 1.91 26.56
N LYS A 292 4.09 2.63 25.48
CA LYS A 292 3.15 3.77 25.51
C LYS A 292 1.69 3.38 25.72
N TYR A 293 1.31 2.14 25.38
CA TYR A 293 -0.08 1.70 25.39
C TYR A 293 -0.39 0.75 26.54
N LEU A 294 -1.62 0.87 27.06
CA LEU A 294 -2.14 -0.04 28.08
C LEU A 294 -2.24 -1.47 27.52
N LEU A 295 -2.14 -2.46 28.41
CA LEU A 295 -2.14 -3.89 28.04
C LEU A 295 -3.46 -4.33 27.38
N MET A 296 -4.60 -3.90 27.92
CA MET A 296 -5.92 -4.28 27.39
C MET A 296 -6.18 -3.85 25.93
N PRO A 297 -5.99 -2.57 25.54
CA PRO A 297 -6.20 -2.17 24.15
C PRO A 297 -5.24 -2.86 23.18
N LYS A 298 -3.99 -3.14 23.59
CA LYS A 298 -3.05 -3.92 22.77
C LYS A 298 -3.60 -5.32 22.47
N ILE A 299 -4.05 -6.03 23.49
CA ILE A 299 -4.59 -7.39 23.33
C ILE A 299 -5.78 -7.38 22.37
N LEU A 300 -6.68 -6.40 22.50
CA LEU A 300 -7.83 -6.26 21.62
C LEU A 300 -7.40 -6.00 20.17
N ILE A 301 -6.48 -5.07 19.94
CA ILE A 301 -5.95 -4.75 18.60
C ILE A 301 -5.28 -5.98 17.97
N ILE A 302 -4.46 -6.72 18.72
CA ILE A 302 -3.79 -7.94 18.23
C ILE A 302 -4.83 -9.01 17.87
N PHE A 303 -5.80 -9.24 18.75
CA PHE A 303 -6.84 -10.24 18.53
C PHE A 303 -7.65 -9.94 17.26
N VAL A 304 -8.04 -8.68 17.08
CA VAL A 304 -8.77 -8.21 15.89
C VAL A 304 -7.90 -8.32 14.62
N ALA A 305 -6.64 -7.91 14.67
CA ALA A 305 -5.73 -8.05 13.55
C ALA A 305 -5.45 -9.53 13.20
N ALA A 306 -5.40 -10.43 14.18
CA ALA A 306 -5.26 -11.87 13.97
C ALA A 306 -6.48 -12.48 13.26
N ILE A 307 -7.70 -12.00 13.54
CA ILE A 307 -8.88 -12.36 12.74
C ILE A 307 -8.69 -11.93 11.28
N GLY A 308 -8.14 -10.74 11.06
CA GLY A 308 -7.73 -10.25 9.75
C GLY A 308 -6.79 -11.20 9.01
N MET A 309 -5.77 -11.70 9.70
CA MET A 309 -4.84 -12.73 9.18
C MET A 309 -5.55 -14.01 8.77
N ILE A 310 -6.55 -14.46 9.54
CA ILE A 310 -7.35 -15.65 9.19
C ILE A 310 -8.20 -15.40 7.94
N LEU A 311 -8.65 -14.17 7.71
CA LEU A 311 -9.41 -13.81 6.51
C LEU A 311 -8.52 -13.80 5.25
N THR A 312 -7.20 -13.62 5.35
CA THR A 312 -6.32 -13.54 4.16
C THR A 312 -6.23 -14.85 3.37
N PRO A 313 -6.06 -16.04 3.97
CA PRO A 313 -6.20 -17.30 3.24
C PRO A 313 -7.60 -17.50 2.64
N ILE A 314 -8.65 -17.05 3.32
CA ILE A 314 -10.04 -17.29 2.89
C ILE A 314 -10.28 -16.64 1.52
N TYR A 315 -9.94 -15.36 1.32
CA TYR A 315 -10.14 -14.72 0.01
C TYR A 315 -9.07 -15.12 -1.02
N SER A 316 -7.81 -15.33 -0.60
CA SER A 316 -6.70 -15.61 -1.53
C SER A 316 -6.77 -17.02 -2.10
N VAL A 317 -6.98 -18.04 -1.27
CA VAL A 317 -7.14 -19.43 -1.70
C VAL A 317 -8.48 -19.62 -2.42
N SER A 318 -9.56 -18.96 -1.98
CA SER A 318 -10.83 -19.00 -2.71
C SER A 318 -10.70 -18.42 -4.12
N MET A 319 -9.96 -17.31 -4.28
CA MET A 319 -9.62 -16.75 -5.59
C MET A 319 -8.83 -17.75 -6.44
N LEU A 320 -7.77 -18.36 -5.90
CA LEU A 320 -7.00 -19.38 -6.61
C LEU A 320 -7.89 -20.55 -7.07
N ARG A 321 -8.74 -21.05 -6.16
CA ARG A 321 -9.69 -22.13 -6.44
C ARG A 321 -10.63 -21.77 -7.58
N GLN A 322 -11.26 -20.59 -7.51
CA GLN A 322 -12.20 -20.12 -8.52
C GLN A 322 -11.53 -19.90 -9.88
N MET A 323 -10.26 -19.46 -9.92
CA MET A 323 -9.56 -19.23 -11.18
C MET A 323 -9.02 -20.52 -11.81
N PHE A 324 -8.27 -21.30 -11.04
CA PHE A 324 -7.39 -22.33 -11.59
C PHE A 324 -7.92 -23.74 -11.43
N TYR A 325 -8.75 -23.99 -10.43
CA TYR A 325 -9.26 -25.33 -10.10
C TYR A 325 -10.69 -25.51 -10.63
N GLY A 326 -11.11 -26.77 -10.80
CA GLY A 326 -12.45 -27.15 -11.27
C GLY A 326 -12.49 -27.63 -12.72
N TYR A 327 -13.60 -28.28 -13.07
CA TYR A 327 -13.82 -28.92 -14.37
C TYR A 327 -14.58 -28.05 -15.38
N LYS A 328 -15.04 -26.86 -14.96
CA LYS A 328 -15.80 -25.96 -15.83
C LYS A 328 -14.84 -25.31 -16.82
N GLN A 329 -14.74 -25.86 -18.03
CA GLN A 329 -14.06 -25.19 -19.13
C GLN A 329 -14.82 -23.91 -19.49
N PHE A 330 -14.12 -22.77 -19.55
CA PHE A 330 -14.71 -21.59 -20.17
C PHE A 330 -14.95 -21.85 -21.63
N HIS A 331 -16.13 -21.46 -22.11
CA HIS A 331 -16.32 -21.15 -23.52
C HIS A 331 -15.51 -19.90 -23.85
N SER A 332 -14.20 -20.07 -23.99
CA SER A 332 -13.36 -19.09 -24.62
C SER A 332 -13.68 -19.06 -26.11
N PRO A 333 -13.87 -17.88 -26.71
CA PRO A 333 -14.04 -17.74 -28.16
C PRO A 333 -12.78 -18.15 -28.94
N ASN A 334 -11.60 -18.21 -28.28
CA ASN A 334 -10.33 -18.63 -28.88
C ASN A 334 -9.85 -19.96 -28.28
N SER A 335 -9.58 -20.94 -29.15
CA SER A 335 -9.10 -22.29 -28.82
C SER A 335 -7.60 -22.38 -28.57
N HIS A 336 -6.82 -21.34 -28.89
CA HIS A 336 -5.37 -21.33 -28.71
C HIS A 336 -4.98 -20.61 -27.41
N PHE A 337 -4.93 -21.36 -26.30
CA PHE A 337 -4.34 -20.89 -25.06
C PHE A 337 -2.83 -21.07 -25.12
N PHE A 338 -2.09 -19.96 -25.13
CA PHE A 338 -0.66 -19.97 -24.83
C PHE A 338 -0.47 -19.67 -23.36
N ASP A 339 0.35 -20.45 -22.67
CA ASP A 339 0.80 -20.17 -21.30
C ASP A 339 1.74 -18.95 -21.28
N SER A 340 2.50 -18.76 -20.19
CA SER A 340 3.41 -17.62 -20.07
C SER A 340 4.58 -17.66 -21.06
N GLY A 341 4.84 -16.49 -21.65
CA GLY A 341 6.02 -16.27 -22.49
C GLY A 341 7.28 -16.04 -21.65
N PRO A 342 8.48 -16.14 -22.25
CA PRO A 342 9.76 -15.97 -21.52
C PRO A 342 9.87 -14.59 -20.84
N ARG A 343 9.31 -13.54 -21.46
CA ARG A 343 9.27 -12.19 -20.89
C ARG A 343 8.46 -12.13 -19.59
N GLU A 344 7.29 -12.75 -19.56
CA GLU A 344 6.41 -12.71 -18.38
C GLU A 344 6.98 -13.53 -17.23
N LEU A 345 7.60 -14.67 -17.57
CA LEU A 345 8.31 -15.51 -16.63
C LEU A 345 9.53 -14.77 -16.04
N PHE A 346 10.30 -14.06 -16.87
CA PHE A 346 11.40 -13.23 -16.40
C PHE A 346 10.96 -12.13 -15.42
N VAL A 347 9.94 -11.34 -15.78
CA VAL A 347 9.41 -10.27 -14.92
C VAL A 347 8.92 -10.82 -13.58
N SER A 348 8.16 -11.92 -13.61
CA SER A 348 7.63 -12.53 -12.39
C SER A 348 8.73 -13.13 -11.50
N ILE A 349 9.77 -13.74 -12.07
CA ILE A 349 10.94 -14.22 -11.30
C ILE A 349 11.71 -13.06 -10.68
N CYS A 350 11.96 -11.98 -11.43
CA CYS A 350 12.65 -10.79 -10.90
C CYS A 350 11.93 -10.18 -9.70
N ILE A 351 10.59 -10.21 -9.66
CA ILE A 351 9.80 -9.74 -8.52
C ILE A 351 9.78 -10.77 -7.38
N PHE A 352 9.83 -12.06 -7.70
CA PHE A 352 9.75 -13.13 -6.71
C PHE A 352 11.04 -13.27 -5.88
N LEU A 353 12.20 -13.01 -6.50
CA LEU A 353 13.50 -13.10 -5.81
C LEU A 353 13.60 -12.19 -4.57
N PRO A 354 13.26 -10.88 -4.62
CA PRO A 354 13.19 -10.06 -3.42
C PRO A 354 12.19 -10.56 -2.37
N VAL A 355 11.03 -11.09 -2.78
CA VAL A 355 10.00 -11.59 -1.86
C VAL A 355 10.52 -12.76 -1.02
N ILE A 356 11.24 -13.71 -1.64
CA ILE A 356 11.90 -14.80 -0.92
C ILE A 356 13.11 -14.29 -0.14
N GLY A 357 13.98 -13.50 -0.79
CA GLY A 357 15.22 -13.03 -0.18
C GLY A 357 14.99 -12.28 1.13
N ILE A 358 13.99 -11.38 1.15
CA ILE A 358 13.57 -10.67 2.36
C ILE A 358 12.90 -11.61 3.36
N GLY A 359 12.14 -12.60 2.88
CA GLY A 359 11.49 -13.60 3.75
C GLY A 359 12.49 -14.50 4.49
N ILE A 360 13.63 -14.83 3.88
CA ILE A 360 14.70 -15.64 4.46
C ILE A 360 15.65 -14.76 5.31
N TYR A 361 16.01 -13.59 4.81
CA TYR A 361 16.99 -12.69 5.45
C TYR A 361 16.50 -11.24 5.46
N PRO A 362 15.63 -10.86 6.41
CA PRO A 362 15.05 -9.52 6.48
C PRO A 362 16.04 -8.44 6.92
N ASP A 363 17.13 -8.82 7.58
CA ASP A 363 18.18 -7.91 8.06
C ASP A 363 18.80 -7.10 6.92
N PHE A 364 18.79 -7.61 5.68
CA PHE A 364 19.18 -6.84 4.50
C PHE A 364 18.41 -5.52 4.38
N VAL A 365 17.10 -5.54 4.64
CA VAL A 365 16.26 -4.34 4.60
C VAL A 365 16.44 -3.52 5.88
N PHE A 366 16.47 -4.17 7.04
CA PHE A 366 16.61 -3.46 8.32
C PHE A 366 17.92 -2.68 8.42
N SER A 367 19.02 -3.21 7.89
CA SER A 367 20.32 -2.52 7.86
C SER A 367 20.28 -1.17 7.13
N LEU A 368 19.30 -0.96 6.23
CA LEU A 368 19.11 0.30 5.51
C LEU A 368 18.22 1.29 6.27
N SER A 369 17.37 0.82 7.19
CA SER A 369 16.36 1.63 7.87
C SER A 369 16.65 1.92 9.34
N ILE A 370 17.41 1.07 10.04
CA ILE A 370 17.63 1.14 11.50
C ILE A 370 18.05 2.53 11.97
N ASP A 371 19.15 3.07 11.43
CA ASP A 371 19.70 4.37 11.88
C ASP A 371 18.68 5.52 11.75
N LYS A 372 17.86 5.48 10.70
CA LYS A 372 16.84 6.50 10.45
C LYS A 372 15.60 6.30 11.32
N VAL A 373 15.21 5.04 11.54
CA VAL A 373 14.10 4.71 12.43
C VAL A 373 14.40 5.14 13.86
N GLU A 374 15.61 4.85 14.36
CA GLU A 374 16.06 5.28 15.68
C GLU A 374 16.08 6.82 15.80
N ALA A 375 16.59 7.51 14.79
CA ALA A 375 16.60 8.98 14.77
C ALA A 375 15.19 9.60 14.83
N ILE A 376 14.22 9.03 14.10
CA ILE A 376 12.83 9.50 14.13
C ILE A 376 12.20 9.23 15.51
N LEU A 377 12.46 8.04 16.09
CA LEU A 377 11.86 7.63 17.34
C LEU A 377 12.48 8.29 18.57
N ALA A 378 13.74 8.71 18.51
CA ALA A 378 14.40 9.46 19.57
C ALA A 378 13.63 10.73 19.97
N ASN A 379 12.95 11.37 19.01
CA ASN A 379 12.10 12.55 19.25
C ASN A 379 10.89 12.27 20.17
N TYR A 380 10.51 11.01 20.39
CA TYR A 380 9.38 10.64 21.25
C TYR A 380 9.76 10.24 22.66
N PHE A 381 11.04 9.91 22.89
CA PHE A 381 11.53 9.40 24.17
C PHE A 381 12.49 10.37 24.87
N TYR A 382 13.16 11.26 24.12
CA TYR A 382 14.22 12.13 24.65
C TYR A 382 13.97 13.64 24.49
N ARG A 383 12.86 14.05 23.85
CA ARG A 383 12.33 15.42 23.87
C ARG A 383 11.04 15.42 24.68
#